data_AF-A0A2A2V920-F1
#
_entry.id   AF-A0A2A2V920-F1
#
_cell.length_a   1.000
_cell.length_b   1.000
_cell.length_c   1.000
_cell.angle_alpha   90.00
_cell.angle_beta   90.00
_cell.angle_gamma   90.00
#
_symmetry.space_group_name_H-M   'P 1'
#
loop_
_entity.id
_entity.type
_entity.pdbx_description
1 polymer ?
#
loop_
_entity_poly.entity_id
_entity_poly.type
_entity_poly.pdbx_seq_one_letter_code
_entity_poly.pdbx_strand_id
1 'polypeptide(L)'
;MKRHPKDEAPNLFAWGRDGIPGEFKAFIAGMSGDSQGSWKYHRAGVVNVANELRERLQKQRQPFIAKIKDAAKQPFPKLAHYERSMIYMLHTYCASHKEATPPELLWLTFEAFELNENDPAPELSQILGVPHDIRNMDQYFEASRLDGEADANPDDSTLSEAALARLVGVARSTIRRWRQMKSYIDRRKQSAMAITYWRDRDGSAKS
;
A
#
# COMPACT_ATOMS: atom_id res chain seq x y z
N MET A 1 21.05 -43.04 -28.13
CA MET A 1 20.84 -41.96 -27.14
C MET A 1 19.35 -41.67 -27.04
N LYS A 2 18.71 -42.06 -25.93
CA LYS A 2 17.30 -41.72 -25.64
C LYS A 2 17.26 -40.30 -25.07
N ARG A 3 16.49 -39.40 -25.67
CA ARG A 3 16.26 -38.05 -25.14
C ARG A 3 15.42 -38.14 -23.86
N HIS A 4 15.84 -37.42 -22.82
CA HIS A 4 15.13 -37.32 -21.55
C HIS A 4 13.82 -36.52 -21.73
N PRO A 5 12.69 -36.97 -21.15
CA PRO A 5 11.44 -36.21 -21.11
C PRO A 5 11.48 -35.30 -19.89
N LYS A 6 12.22 -34.20 -19.99
CA LYS A 6 12.10 -33.04 -19.10
C LYS A 6 12.12 -31.83 -20.03
N ASP A 7 11.22 -30.88 -19.79
CA ASP A 7 11.10 -29.58 -20.47
C ASP A 7 9.93 -29.40 -21.46
N GLU A 8 8.81 -30.07 -21.23
CA GLU A 8 7.51 -29.53 -21.68
C GLU A 8 6.69 -29.19 -20.44
N ALA A 9 6.75 -27.93 -20.02
CA ALA A 9 5.74 -27.39 -19.14
C ALA A 9 4.40 -27.51 -19.87
N PRO A 10 3.36 -28.11 -19.27
CA PRO A 10 2.06 -28.24 -19.93
C PRO A 10 1.57 -26.84 -20.30
N ASN A 11 1.28 -26.66 -21.59
CA ASN A 11 0.75 -25.43 -22.17
C ASN A 11 -0.68 -25.21 -21.62
N LEU A 12 -0.76 -24.73 -20.39
CA LEU A 12 -1.99 -24.72 -19.58
C LEU A 12 -2.90 -23.51 -19.85
N PHE A 13 -2.52 -22.59 -20.73
CA PHE A 13 -3.29 -21.37 -20.97
C PHE A 13 -3.16 -20.89 -22.41
N ALA A 14 -4.29 -20.72 -23.11
CA ALA A 14 -4.32 -19.99 -24.36
C ALA A 14 -4.23 -18.49 -24.03
N TRP A 15 -3.01 -17.95 -24.06
CA TRP A 15 -2.75 -16.54 -23.78
C TRP A 15 -3.47 -15.66 -24.81
N GLY A 16 -4.30 -14.72 -24.34
CA GLY A 16 -4.93 -13.71 -25.18
C GLY A 16 -3.93 -12.71 -25.76
N ARG A 17 -4.35 -11.93 -26.76
CA ARG A 17 -3.51 -10.88 -27.39
C ARG A 17 -3.01 -9.81 -26.42
N ASP A 18 -3.68 -9.66 -25.29
CA ASP A 18 -3.33 -8.78 -24.18
C ASP A 18 -2.43 -9.44 -23.12
N GLY A 19 -1.94 -10.65 -23.37
CA GLY A 19 -1.06 -11.35 -22.44
C GLY A 19 -1.80 -11.89 -21.21
N ILE A 20 -3.10 -12.18 -21.33
CA ILE A 20 -3.93 -12.72 -20.24
C ILE A 20 -4.65 -13.98 -20.71
N PRO A 21 -4.54 -15.11 -19.98
CA PRO A 21 -5.29 -16.31 -20.27
C PRO A 21 -6.81 -16.08 -20.33
N GLY A 22 -7.50 -16.65 -21.31
CA GLY A 22 -8.95 -16.53 -21.43
C GLY A 22 -9.69 -17.07 -20.20
N GLU A 23 -9.17 -18.14 -19.61
CA GLU A 23 -9.66 -18.77 -18.39
C GLU A 23 -9.56 -17.82 -17.19
N PHE A 24 -8.49 -17.02 -17.13
CA PHE A 24 -8.32 -16.01 -16.08
C PHE A 24 -9.36 -14.89 -16.22
N LYS A 25 -9.66 -14.45 -17.45
CA LYS A 25 -10.72 -13.44 -17.68
C LYS A 25 -12.09 -13.98 -17.27
N ALA A 26 -12.39 -15.23 -17.61
CA ALA A 26 -13.63 -15.89 -17.22
C ALA A 26 -13.74 -16.05 -15.70
N PHE A 27 -12.62 -16.37 -15.03
CA PHE A 27 -12.54 -16.41 -13.57
C PHE A 27 -12.85 -15.04 -12.95
N ILE A 28 -12.21 -13.96 -13.42
CA ILE A 28 -12.47 -12.60 -12.92
C ILE A 28 -13.93 -12.18 -13.16
N ALA A 29 -14.51 -12.50 -14.32
CA ALA A 29 -15.92 -12.24 -14.61
C ALA A 29 -16.84 -13.00 -13.64
N GLY A 30 -16.60 -14.30 -13.40
CA GLY A 30 -17.37 -15.09 -12.44
C GLY A 30 -17.30 -14.53 -11.01
N MET A 31 -16.13 -14.01 -10.62
CA MET A 31 -15.93 -13.38 -9.30
C MET A 31 -16.66 -12.05 -9.14
N SER A 32 -17.10 -11.42 -10.23
CA SER A 32 -17.81 -10.13 -10.18
C SER A 32 -19.32 -10.26 -9.95
N GLY A 33 -19.88 -11.47 -10.05
CA GLY A 33 -21.33 -11.71 -9.98
C GLY A 33 -22.08 -11.46 -11.29
N ASP A 34 -21.41 -10.93 -12.32
CA ASP A 34 -21.99 -10.74 -13.65
C ASP A 34 -21.88 -12.03 -14.48
N SER A 35 -22.99 -12.75 -14.63
CA SER A 35 -23.11 -13.95 -15.48
C SER A 35 -23.32 -13.63 -16.96
N GLN A 36 -23.48 -12.36 -17.31
CA GLN A 36 -23.68 -11.93 -18.69
C GLN A 36 -22.33 -11.61 -19.34
N GLY A 37 -21.95 -12.43 -20.33
CA GLY A 37 -20.68 -12.40 -21.07
C GLY A 37 -20.38 -11.14 -21.88
N SER A 38 -20.60 -9.96 -21.33
CA SER A 38 -20.03 -8.72 -21.84
C SER A 38 -18.56 -8.70 -21.43
N TRP A 39 -17.64 -8.57 -22.40
CA TRP A 39 -16.20 -8.41 -22.18
C TRP A 39 -15.82 -7.05 -21.56
N LYS A 40 -16.69 -6.51 -20.70
CA LYS A 40 -16.40 -5.30 -19.93
C LYS A 40 -15.45 -5.67 -18.79
N TYR A 41 -14.61 -4.72 -18.43
CA TYR A 41 -13.76 -4.88 -17.26
C TYR A 41 -14.62 -5.08 -16.01
N HIS A 42 -14.35 -6.14 -15.27
CA HIS A 42 -15.08 -6.47 -14.04
C HIS A 42 -14.27 -6.04 -12.82
N ARG A 43 -14.24 -4.72 -12.54
CA ARG A 43 -13.54 -4.15 -11.36
C ARG A 43 -13.85 -4.89 -10.07
N ALA A 44 -15.13 -5.22 -9.87
CA ALA A 44 -15.59 -5.97 -8.71
C ALA A 44 -14.93 -7.35 -8.60
N GLY A 45 -14.73 -8.05 -9.72
CA GLY A 45 -14.03 -9.34 -9.76
C GLY A 45 -12.57 -9.22 -9.35
N VAL A 46 -11.86 -8.21 -9.84
CA VAL A 46 -10.47 -7.92 -9.44
C VAL A 46 -10.38 -7.65 -7.94
N VAL A 47 -11.27 -6.80 -7.41
CA VAL A 47 -11.34 -6.48 -5.97
C VAL A 47 -11.63 -7.73 -5.14
N ASN A 48 -12.57 -8.57 -5.56
CA ASN A 48 -12.94 -9.78 -4.84
C ASN A 48 -11.77 -10.78 -4.78
N VAL A 49 -11.10 -11.03 -5.91
CA VAL A 49 -9.91 -11.90 -5.93
C VAL A 49 -8.77 -11.34 -5.10
N ALA A 50 -8.53 -10.02 -5.14
CA ALA A 50 -7.53 -9.37 -4.31
C ALA A 50 -7.85 -9.51 -2.81
N ASN A 51 -9.12 -9.34 -2.42
CA ASN A 51 -9.55 -9.53 -1.04
C ASN A 51 -9.42 -10.98 -0.57
N GLU A 52 -9.80 -11.97 -1.39
CA GLU A 52 -9.61 -13.38 -1.05
C GLU A 52 -8.13 -13.74 -0.85
N LEU A 53 -7.26 -13.27 -1.73
CA LEU A 53 -5.81 -13.43 -1.60
C LEU A 53 -5.29 -12.80 -0.31
N ARG A 54 -5.73 -11.58 0.00
CA ARG A 54 -5.38 -10.86 1.22
C ARG A 54 -5.82 -11.62 2.47
N GLU A 55 -7.07 -12.07 2.53
CA GLU A 55 -7.59 -12.83 3.67
C GLU A 55 -6.83 -14.14 3.87
N ARG A 56 -6.53 -14.84 2.77
CA ARG A 56 -5.74 -16.09 2.82
C ARG A 56 -4.35 -15.83 3.39
N LEU A 57 -3.68 -14.78 2.94
CA LEU A 57 -2.37 -14.39 3.46
C LEU A 57 -2.42 -14.00 4.95
N GLN A 58 -3.44 -13.25 5.36
CA GLN A 58 -3.64 -12.90 6.77
C GLN A 58 -3.86 -14.15 7.64
N LYS A 59 -4.68 -15.10 7.20
CA LYS A 59 -4.89 -16.39 7.88
C LYS A 59 -3.60 -17.19 7.98
N GLN A 60 -2.79 -17.23 6.92
CA GLN A 60 -1.47 -17.90 6.94
C GLN A 60 -0.50 -17.22 7.90
N ARG A 61 -0.61 -15.91 8.11
CA ARG A 61 0.25 -15.12 9.00
C ARG A 61 -0.16 -15.15 10.47
N GLN A 62 -1.43 -15.38 10.78
CA GLN A 62 -1.91 -15.42 12.18
C GLN A 62 -1.08 -16.33 13.11
N PRO A 63 -0.68 -17.56 12.72
CA PRO A 63 0.17 -18.42 13.55
C PRO A 63 1.56 -17.84 13.83
N PHE A 64 2.09 -17.02 12.93
CA PHE A 64 3.38 -16.34 13.10
C PHE A 64 3.23 -15.12 14.01
N ILE A 65 2.20 -14.31 13.79
CA ILE A 65 1.88 -13.14 14.63
C ILE A 65 1.65 -13.57 16.08
N ALA A 66 0.93 -14.68 16.31
CA ALA A 66 0.66 -15.19 17.65
C ALA A 66 1.88 -15.76 18.39
N LYS A 67 2.92 -16.20 17.66
CA LYS A 67 4.11 -16.85 18.24
C LYS A 67 5.27 -15.91 18.50
N ILE A 68 5.30 -14.72 17.88
CA ILE A 68 6.47 -13.85 17.94
C ILE A 68 6.22 -12.70 18.91
N LYS A 69 6.83 -12.76 20.11
CA LYS A 69 6.83 -11.65 21.09
C LYS A 69 7.50 -10.36 20.56
N ASP A 70 8.37 -10.51 19.56
CA ASP A 70 9.09 -9.44 18.84
C ASP A 70 8.76 -9.50 17.33
N ALA A 71 7.48 -9.45 16.96
CA ALA A 71 7.00 -9.59 15.57
C ALA A 71 7.68 -8.63 14.57
N ALA A 72 8.26 -7.54 15.06
CA ALA A 72 8.99 -6.54 14.28
C ALA A 72 10.36 -7.01 13.75
N LYS A 73 10.91 -8.15 14.21
CA LYS A 73 12.30 -8.55 13.86
C LYS A 73 12.44 -9.76 12.94
N GLN A 74 11.37 -10.51 12.69
CA GLN A 74 11.42 -11.65 11.80
C GLN A 74 10.67 -11.35 10.50
N PRO A 75 11.32 -11.48 9.34
CA PRO A 75 10.65 -11.29 8.08
C PRO A 75 9.54 -12.33 7.94
N PHE A 76 8.35 -11.88 7.51
CA PHE A 76 7.28 -12.81 7.16
C PHE A 76 7.77 -13.77 6.06
N PRO A 77 7.22 -15.01 6.01
CA PRO A 77 7.50 -15.90 4.90
C PRO A 77 7.20 -15.21 3.57
N LYS A 78 8.14 -15.34 2.63
CA LYS A 78 7.98 -14.83 1.26
C LYS A 78 6.70 -15.38 0.65
N LEU A 79 6.00 -14.57 -0.14
CA LEU A 79 4.84 -15.04 -0.89
C LEU A 79 5.22 -16.22 -1.79
N ALA A 80 4.38 -17.26 -1.81
CA ALA A 80 4.62 -18.37 -2.70
C ALA A 80 4.49 -17.91 -4.17
N HIS A 81 5.02 -18.72 -5.08
CA HIS A 81 5.05 -18.36 -6.50
C HIS A 81 3.63 -18.11 -7.05
N TYR A 82 2.66 -18.91 -6.61
CA TYR A 82 1.26 -18.78 -7.01
C TYR A 82 0.68 -17.39 -6.68
N GLU A 83 0.85 -16.87 -5.46
CA GLU A 83 0.34 -15.56 -5.08
C GLU A 83 0.96 -14.44 -5.91
N ARG A 84 2.28 -14.47 -6.13
CA ARG A 84 2.98 -13.48 -6.95
C ARG A 84 2.49 -13.49 -8.39
N SER A 85 2.31 -14.68 -8.97
CA SER A 85 1.77 -14.83 -10.32
C SER A 85 0.32 -14.33 -10.43
N MET A 86 -0.52 -14.57 -9.41
CA MET A 86 -1.87 -14.03 -9.37
C MET A 86 -1.89 -12.49 -9.32
N ILE A 87 -1.06 -11.89 -8.47
CA ILE A 87 -0.94 -10.42 -8.34
C ILE A 87 -0.51 -9.81 -9.67
N TYR A 88 0.49 -10.40 -10.34
CA TYR A 88 0.92 -9.98 -11.66
C TYR A 88 -0.21 -10.07 -12.71
N MET A 89 -0.96 -11.18 -12.73
CA MET A 89 -2.08 -11.36 -13.67
C MET A 89 -3.20 -10.33 -13.44
N LEU A 90 -3.51 -10.00 -12.18
CA LEU A 90 -4.50 -8.97 -11.84
C LEU A 90 -4.06 -7.58 -12.33
N HIS A 91 -2.78 -7.20 -12.17
CA HIS A 91 -2.26 -5.94 -12.70
C HIS A 91 -2.28 -5.89 -14.22
N THR A 92 -1.89 -6.98 -14.88
CA THR A 92 -1.96 -7.11 -16.34
C THR A 92 -3.40 -6.95 -16.81
N TYR A 93 -4.37 -7.49 -16.06
CA TYR A 93 -5.80 -7.33 -16.31
C TYR A 93 -6.27 -5.87 -16.15
N CYS A 94 -5.88 -5.15 -15.10
CA CYS A 94 -6.16 -3.71 -14.98
C CYS A 94 -5.55 -2.90 -16.14
N ALA A 95 -4.28 -3.17 -16.48
CA ALA A 95 -3.54 -2.45 -17.51
C ALA A 95 -4.14 -2.65 -18.92
N SER A 96 -4.48 -3.90 -19.27
CA SER A 96 -5.13 -4.22 -20.56
C SER A 96 -6.47 -3.52 -20.76
N HIS A 97 -7.18 -3.22 -19.67
CA HIS A 97 -8.45 -2.50 -19.69
C HIS A 97 -8.29 -0.99 -19.41
N LYS A 98 -7.06 -0.48 -19.27
CA LYS A 98 -6.72 0.93 -19.00
C LYS A 98 -7.37 1.49 -17.74
N GLU A 99 -7.49 0.68 -16.70
CA GLU A 99 -8.08 1.09 -15.43
C GLU A 99 -7.06 1.21 -14.31
N ALA A 100 -7.39 2.01 -13.30
CA ALA A 100 -6.57 2.16 -12.11
C ALA A 100 -6.59 0.89 -11.25
N THR A 101 -5.42 0.51 -10.76
CA THR A 101 -5.28 -0.60 -9.80
C THR A 101 -6.07 -0.32 -8.53
N PRO A 102 -6.94 -1.23 -8.08
CA PRO A 102 -7.67 -1.05 -6.83
C PRO A 102 -6.72 -1.10 -5.61
N PRO A 103 -7.03 -0.39 -4.51
CA PRO A 103 -6.16 -0.34 -3.32
C PRO A 103 -5.78 -1.71 -2.74
N GLU A 104 -6.69 -2.68 -2.80
CA GLU A 104 -6.47 -4.05 -2.34
C GLU A 104 -5.34 -4.74 -3.10
N LEU A 105 -5.28 -4.51 -4.42
CA LEU A 105 -4.23 -5.04 -5.27
C LEU A 105 -2.91 -4.29 -5.09
N LEU A 106 -2.95 -2.98 -4.83
CA LEU A 106 -1.75 -2.22 -4.46
C LEU A 106 -1.14 -2.78 -3.18
N TRP A 107 -1.94 -3.03 -2.13
CA TRP A 107 -1.46 -3.63 -0.89
C TRP A 107 -0.76 -4.97 -1.14
N LEU A 108 -1.37 -5.86 -1.93
CA LEU A 108 -0.74 -7.14 -2.31
C LEU A 108 0.57 -6.96 -3.08
N THR A 109 0.71 -5.86 -3.82
CA THR A 109 1.93 -5.56 -4.58
C THR A 109 3.09 -5.25 -3.65
N PHE A 110 2.85 -4.42 -2.63
CA PHE A 110 3.85 -4.16 -1.59
C PHE A 110 4.27 -5.46 -0.91
N GLU A 111 3.31 -6.32 -0.57
CA GLU A 111 3.60 -7.63 0.01
C GLU A 111 4.41 -8.55 -0.93
N ALA A 112 4.12 -8.53 -2.23
CA ALA A 112 4.85 -9.33 -3.22
C ALA A 112 6.30 -8.88 -3.43
N PHE A 113 6.56 -7.59 -3.26
CA PHE A 113 7.90 -7.03 -3.31
C PHE A 113 8.62 -7.08 -1.96
N GLU A 114 8.01 -7.70 -0.93
CA GLU A 114 8.52 -7.71 0.44
C GLU A 114 8.74 -6.28 0.98
N LEU A 115 7.98 -5.33 0.44
CA LEU A 115 7.97 -3.94 0.88
C LEU A 115 7.00 -3.83 2.03
N ASN A 116 7.49 -3.40 3.17
CA ASN A 116 6.63 -2.90 4.23
C ASN A 116 6.25 -1.47 3.85
N GLU A 117 4.95 -1.15 3.80
CA GLU A 117 4.45 0.20 3.49
C GLU A 117 5.09 1.27 4.40
N ASN A 118 5.54 0.85 5.59
CA ASN A 118 6.20 1.68 6.60
C ASN A 118 7.73 1.49 6.70
N ASP A 119 8.34 0.59 5.93
CA ASP A 119 9.80 0.34 5.94
C ASP A 119 10.28 -0.02 4.51
N PRO A 120 10.42 0.98 3.61
CA PRO A 120 10.89 0.76 2.26
C PRO A 120 12.36 0.36 2.25
N ALA A 121 12.77 -0.47 1.28
CA ALA A 121 14.17 -0.79 1.03
C ALA A 121 15.05 0.49 1.07
N PRO A 122 16.28 0.46 1.62
CA PRO A 122 17.08 1.66 1.83
C PRO A 122 17.26 2.53 0.58
N GLU A 123 17.40 1.91 -0.60
CA GLU A 123 17.52 2.66 -1.86
C GLU A 123 16.24 3.42 -2.19
N LEU A 124 15.06 2.79 -1.99
CA LEU A 124 13.76 3.44 -2.18
C LEU A 124 13.49 4.50 -1.12
N SER A 125 13.89 4.27 0.13
CA SER A 125 13.76 5.25 1.21
C SER A 125 14.54 6.54 0.90
N GLN A 126 15.73 6.43 0.30
CA GLN A 126 16.50 7.61 -0.15
C GLN A 126 15.82 8.34 -1.29
N ILE A 127 15.33 7.62 -2.30
CA ILE A 127 14.64 8.20 -3.46
C ILE A 127 13.32 8.88 -3.06
N LEU A 128 12.56 8.23 -2.18
CA LEU A 128 11.24 8.67 -1.73
C LEU A 128 11.29 9.61 -0.51
N GLY A 129 12.48 9.85 0.05
CA GLY A 129 12.67 10.68 1.25
C GLY A 129 11.98 10.11 2.49
N VAL A 130 11.83 8.78 2.57
CA VAL A 130 11.24 8.10 3.73
C VAL A 130 12.31 8.00 4.83
N PRO A 131 12.04 8.51 6.03
CA PRO A 131 13.02 8.49 7.11
C PRO A 131 13.17 7.09 7.71
N HIS A 132 14.39 6.55 7.67
CA HIS A 132 14.74 5.19 8.11
C HIS A 132 14.96 5.06 9.63
N ASP A 133 15.15 6.16 10.36
CA ASP A 133 15.47 6.16 11.80
C ASP A 133 14.24 6.25 12.73
N ILE A 134 13.07 5.93 12.18
CA ILE A 134 11.78 6.17 12.83
C ILE A 134 11.16 4.84 13.23
N ARG A 135 11.33 4.51 14.50
CA ARG A 135 10.83 3.25 15.08
C ARG A 135 9.30 3.16 15.12
N ASN A 136 8.60 4.30 15.11
CA ASN A 136 7.15 4.36 15.14
C ASN A 136 6.64 5.36 14.09
N MET A 137 6.40 4.83 12.89
CA MET A 137 5.98 5.62 11.73
C MET A 137 4.58 6.21 11.88
N ASP A 138 3.65 5.48 12.52
CA ASP A 138 2.30 5.98 12.77
C ASP A 138 2.33 7.25 13.63
N GLN A 139 3.09 7.20 14.73
CA GLN A 139 3.30 8.37 15.60
C GLN A 139 4.01 9.51 14.87
N TYR A 140 4.97 9.22 14.01
CA TYR A 140 5.66 10.25 13.23
C TYR A 140 4.75 10.93 12.21
N PHE A 141 3.93 10.16 11.48
CA PHE A 141 2.97 10.69 10.53
C PHE A 141 1.90 11.51 11.24
N GLU A 142 1.34 10.99 12.32
CA GLU A 142 0.35 11.70 13.12
C GLU A 142 0.91 13.00 13.71
N ALA A 143 2.14 12.98 14.22
CA ALA A 143 2.82 14.19 14.68
C ALA A 143 2.96 15.23 13.55
N SER A 144 3.40 14.81 12.37
CA SER A 144 3.58 15.71 11.23
C SER A 144 2.25 16.28 10.70
N ARG A 145 1.16 15.52 10.80
CA ARG A 145 -0.20 15.95 10.46
C ARG A 145 -0.69 17.01 11.44
N LEU A 146 -0.65 16.72 12.74
CA LEU A 146 -1.07 17.65 13.80
C LEU A 146 -0.24 18.94 13.80
N ASP A 147 1.07 18.85 13.57
CA ASP A 147 1.92 20.04 13.40
C ASP A 147 1.53 20.85 12.16
N GLY A 148 1.23 20.19 11.04
CA GLY A 148 0.77 20.86 9.82
C GLY A 148 -0.61 21.52 10.00
N GLU A 149 -1.50 20.89 10.78
CA GLU A 149 -2.80 21.46 11.15
C GLU A 149 -2.68 22.73 11.98
N ALA A 150 -1.79 22.71 12.97
CA ALA A 150 -1.51 23.87 13.79
C ALA A 150 -0.93 25.02 12.95
N ASP A 151 -0.02 24.71 12.02
CA ASP A 151 0.56 25.69 11.10
C ASP A 151 -0.44 26.29 10.11
N ALA A 152 -1.42 25.50 9.68
CA ALA A 152 -2.47 25.98 8.78
C ALA A 152 -3.50 26.88 9.50
N ASN A 153 -3.45 27.00 10.82
CA ASN A 153 -4.41 27.78 11.58
C ASN A 153 -3.99 29.27 11.61
N PRO A 154 -4.83 30.21 11.13
CA PRO A 154 -4.48 31.63 11.04
C PRO A 154 -4.16 32.32 12.38
N ASP A 155 -4.53 31.70 13.51
CA ASP A 155 -4.22 32.20 14.86
C ASP A 155 -2.77 31.91 15.31
N ASP A 156 -1.93 31.39 14.40
CA ASP A 156 -0.45 31.34 14.45
C ASP A 156 0.17 30.61 15.66
N SER A 157 -0.58 29.71 16.29
CA SER A 157 -0.07 28.90 17.40
C SER A 157 0.49 27.57 16.91
N THR A 158 1.76 27.58 16.50
CA THR A 158 2.51 26.33 16.34
C THR A 158 2.43 25.51 17.63
N LEU A 159 2.15 24.20 17.51
CA LEU A 159 2.10 23.35 18.70
C LEU A 159 3.46 23.34 19.39
N SER A 160 3.47 23.52 20.71
CA SER A 160 4.70 23.33 21.48
C SER A 160 5.16 21.86 21.39
N GLU A 161 6.47 21.61 21.45
CA GLU A 161 7.02 20.23 21.44
C GLU A 161 6.37 19.37 22.53
N ALA A 162 6.07 19.96 23.68
CA ALA A 162 5.47 19.26 24.83
C ALA A 162 4.00 18.92 24.60
N ALA A 163 3.22 19.82 23.96
CA ALA A 163 1.84 19.56 23.62
C ALA A 163 1.73 18.45 22.57
N LEU A 164 2.53 18.53 21.50
CA LEU A 164 2.53 17.51 20.45
C LEU A 164 2.98 16.14 20.97
N ALA A 165 4.04 16.10 21.79
CA ALA A 165 4.52 14.88 22.41
C ALA A 165 3.42 14.19 23.24
N ARG A 166 2.61 14.96 23.97
CA ARG A 166 1.49 14.44 24.75
C ARG A 166 0.36 13.90 23.86
N LEU A 167 0.02 14.60 22.78
CA LEU A 167 -1.02 14.18 21.84
C LEU A 167 -0.68 12.85 21.15
N VAL A 168 0.58 12.69 20.75
CA VAL A 168 1.04 11.54 19.95
C VAL A 168 1.53 10.38 20.81
N GLY A 169 1.79 10.62 22.11
CA GLY A 169 2.27 9.60 23.03
C GLY A 169 3.75 9.27 22.86
N VAL A 170 4.60 10.28 22.64
CA VAL A 170 6.06 10.13 22.50
C VAL A 170 6.83 11.06 23.43
N ALA A 171 8.13 10.83 23.59
CA ALA A 171 8.98 11.73 24.34
C ALA A 171 9.15 13.08 23.63
N ARG A 172 9.26 14.17 24.39
CA ARG A 172 9.50 15.52 23.85
C ARG A 172 10.79 15.59 23.01
N SER A 173 11.85 14.89 23.44
CA SER A 173 13.10 14.78 22.68
C SER A 173 12.91 14.15 21.30
N THR A 174 11.98 13.21 21.17
CA THR A 174 11.61 12.58 19.90
C THR A 174 11.00 13.61 18.95
N ILE A 175 10.05 14.42 19.41
CA ILE A 175 9.45 15.51 18.62
C ILE A 175 10.51 16.52 18.18
N ARG A 176 11.39 16.94 19.10
CA ARG A 176 12.49 17.85 18.78
C ARG A 176 13.36 17.31 17.65
N ARG A 177 13.77 16.03 17.77
CA ARG A 177 14.57 15.36 16.75
C ARG A 177 13.82 15.31 15.42
N TRP A 178 12.54 14.92 15.41
CA TRP A 178 11.74 14.86 14.19
C TRP A 178 11.62 16.22 13.50
N ARG A 179 11.38 17.31 14.24
CA ARG A 179 11.32 18.67 13.67
C ARG A 179 12.60 19.16 13.01
N GLN A 180 13.74 18.53 13.29
CA GLN A 180 15.02 18.81 12.64
C GLN A 180 15.22 18.00 11.35
N MET A 181 14.38 16.99 11.09
CA MET A 181 14.48 16.14 9.91
C MET A 181 13.81 16.81 8.72
N LYS A 182 14.51 16.86 7.58
CA LYS A 182 13.97 17.40 6.33
C LYS A 182 12.64 16.73 5.93
N SER A 183 12.59 15.40 6.03
CA SER A 183 11.39 14.61 5.73
C SER A 183 10.17 14.97 6.58
N TYR A 184 10.38 15.43 7.81
CA TYR A 184 9.27 15.82 8.70
C TYR A 184 8.79 17.21 8.36
N ILE A 185 9.72 18.14 8.12
CA ILE A 185 9.42 19.50 7.69
C ILE A 185 8.62 19.49 6.38
N ASP A 186 9.03 18.68 5.41
CA ASP A 186 8.34 18.57 4.12
C ASP A 186 6.90 18.04 4.29
N ARG A 187 6.71 17.00 5.11
CA ARG A 187 5.39 16.44 5.41
C ARG A 187 4.49 17.43 6.15
N ARG A 188 5.03 18.11 7.17
CA ARG A 188 4.33 19.18 7.89
C ARG A 188 3.84 20.27 6.94
N LYS A 189 4.69 20.73 6.01
CA LYS A 189 4.32 21.71 4.97
C LYS A 189 3.22 21.18 4.05
N GLN A 190 3.34 19.93 3.58
CA GLN A 190 2.33 19.32 2.72
C GLN A 190 0.98 19.22 3.43
N SER A 191 0.96 18.79 4.70
CA SER A 191 -0.25 18.76 5.52
C SER A 191 -0.87 20.16 5.64
N ALA A 192 -0.07 21.16 5.98
CA ALA A 192 -0.54 22.54 6.10
C ALA A 192 -1.14 23.06 4.78
N MET A 193 -0.43 22.87 3.66
CA MET A 193 -0.90 23.26 2.33
C MET A 193 -2.21 22.58 1.94
N ALA A 194 -2.35 21.28 2.20
CA ALA A 194 -3.56 20.54 1.89
C ALA A 194 -4.75 21.11 2.67
N ILE A 195 -4.58 21.40 3.96
CA ILE A 195 -5.65 21.93 4.81
C ILE A 195 -6.07 23.33 4.37
N THR A 196 -5.11 24.21 4.09
CA THR A 196 -5.40 25.56 3.58
C THR A 196 -6.15 25.49 2.25
N TYR A 197 -5.67 24.65 1.32
CA TYR A 197 -6.31 24.47 0.01
C TYR A 197 -7.78 24.04 0.13
N TRP A 198 -8.08 23.04 0.97
CA TRP A 198 -9.45 22.57 1.16
C TRP A 198 -10.33 23.60 1.87
N ARG A 199 -9.77 24.32 2.86
CA ARG A 199 -10.49 25.39 3.57
C ARG A 199 -10.90 26.52 2.63
N ASP A 200 -9.99 26.97 1.77
CA ASP A 200 -10.25 28.04 0.82
C ASP A 200 -11.29 27.62 -0.22
N ARG A 201 -11.21 26.37 -0.68
CA ARG A 201 -12.19 25.78 -1.61
C ARG A 201 -13.59 25.72 -0.99
N ASP A 202 -13.72 25.24 0.23
CA ASP A 202 -15.01 25.15 0.92
C ASP A 202 -15.57 26.52 1.33
N GLY A 203 -14.68 27.49 1.61
CA GLY A 203 -15.04 28.89 1.82
C GLY A 203 -15.59 29.56 0.57
N SER A 204 -14.97 29.30 -0.60
CA SER A 204 -15.40 29.83 -1.89
C SER A 204 -16.73 29.25 -2.40
N ALA A 205 -17.17 28.09 -1.88
CA ALA A 205 -18.47 27.50 -2.21
C ALA A 205 -19.63 28.12 -1.42
N LYS A 206 -19.34 28.98 -0.44
CA LYS A 206 -20.34 29.64 0.44
C LYS A 206 -20.50 31.14 0.20
N SER A 207 -19.73 31.72 -0.72
CA SER A 207 -19.79 33.13 -1.15
C SER A 207 -20.46 33.28 -2.51
#